data_AF-A0A800LTH8-F1
#
_entry.id   AF-A0A800LTH8-F1
#
_cell.length_a   1.000
_cell.length_b   1.000
_cell.length_c   1.000
_cell.angle_alpha   90.00
_cell.angle_beta   90.00
_cell.angle_gamma   90.00
#
_symmetry.space_group_name_H-M   'P 1'
#
loop_
_entity.id
_entity.type
_entity.pdbx_description
1 polymer ?
#
loop_
_entity_poly.entity_id
_entity_poly.type
_entity_poly.pdbx_seq_one_letter_code
_entity_poly.pdbx_strand_id
1 'polypeptide(L)'
;IEIDSAELPTGTSTMVIYRGRPTLVVHGPDGFVAYSAVCPHLGCVVKWTESDEEFRCPCHGGRFDIKGQKLGGPVPGPLTAIKVQEVGNKIFVGA
;
A
#
# COMPACT_ATOMS: atom_id res chain seq x y z
N ILE A 1 -8.21 -7.12 -9.11
CA ILE A 1 -7.49 -8.28 -8.51
C ILE A 1 -8.29 -8.71 -7.31
N GLU A 2 -8.52 -10.01 -7.14
CA GLU A 2 -9.26 -10.56 -6.01
C GLU A 2 -8.27 -11.17 -5.00
N ILE A 3 -8.49 -10.93 -3.71
CA ILE A 3 -7.71 -11.46 -2.59
C ILE A 3 -8.71 -11.97 -1.54
N ASP A 4 -8.44 -13.11 -0.91
CA ASP A 4 -9.23 -13.55 0.24
C ASP A 4 -8.86 -12.73 1.48
N SER A 5 -9.83 -12.15 2.18
CA SER A 5 -9.55 -11.30 3.33
C SER A 5 -8.92 -12.08 4.50
N ALA A 6 -9.10 -13.40 4.55
CA ALA A 6 -8.45 -14.25 5.55
C ALA A 6 -6.93 -14.36 5.36
N GLU A 7 -6.41 -14.11 4.14
CA GLU A 7 -4.98 -14.12 3.85
C GLU A 7 -4.27 -12.83 4.31
N LEU A 8 -5.04 -11.80 4.70
CA LEU A 8 -4.51 -10.49 5.06
C LEU A 8 -5.04 -10.02 6.42
N PRO A 9 -4.53 -10.56 7.55
CA PRO A 9 -4.89 -10.09 8.89
C PRO A 9 -4.59 -8.59 9.11
N THR A 10 -5.28 -7.96 10.07
CA THR A 10 -5.05 -6.55 10.42
C THR A 10 -3.58 -6.31 10.78
N GLY A 11 -3.01 -5.23 10.26
CA GLY A 11 -1.60 -4.85 10.40
C GLY A 11 -0.69 -5.42 9.30
N THR A 12 -1.14 -6.40 8.53
CA THR A 12 -0.32 -7.05 7.48
C THR A 12 -0.50 -6.42 6.11
N SER A 13 0.37 -6.80 5.17
CA SER A 13 0.32 -6.34 3.79
C SER A 13 0.62 -7.46 2.79
N THR A 14 0.12 -7.31 1.57
CA THR A 14 0.47 -8.15 0.42
C THR A 14 0.75 -7.31 -0.81
N MET A 15 1.53 -7.86 -1.73
CA MET A 15 1.88 -7.21 -2.99
C MET A 15 1.21 -7.92 -4.15
N VAL A 16 0.55 -7.13 -5.01
CA VAL A 16 -0.12 -7.60 -6.22
C VAL A 16 0.30 -6.78 -7.43
N ILE A 17 0.07 -7.30 -8.64
CA ILE A 17 0.36 -6.58 -9.89
C ILE A 17 -0.95 -6.07 -10.50
N TYR A 18 -1.22 -4.78 -10.36
CA TYR A 18 -2.40 -4.12 -10.95
C TYR A 18 -2.00 -3.29 -12.18
N ARG A 19 -2.58 -3.60 -13.33
CA ARG A 19 -2.27 -2.96 -14.62
C ARG A 19 -0.76 -2.92 -14.92
N GLY A 20 -0.06 -4.02 -14.62
CA GLY A 20 1.38 -4.16 -14.84
C GLY A 20 2.27 -3.40 -13.86
N ARG A 21 1.71 -2.83 -12.78
CA ARG A 21 2.47 -2.08 -11.76
C ARG A 21 2.34 -2.74 -10.38
N PRO A 22 3.43 -2.76 -9.58
CA PRO A 22 3.37 -3.28 -8.23
C PRO A 22 2.47 -2.40 -7.37
N THR A 23 1.57 -3.04 -6.64
CA THR A 23 0.55 -2.42 -5.79
C THR A 23 0.61 -3.08 -4.42
N LEU A 24 0.71 -2.27 -3.38
CA LEU A 24 0.69 -2.75 -2.01
C LEU A 24 -0.73 -2.63 -1.48
N VAL A 25 -1.24 -3.73 -0.91
CA VAL A 25 -2.52 -3.79 -0.21
C VAL A 25 -2.21 -4.00 1.25
N VAL A 26 -2.79 -3.17 2.12
CA VAL A 26 -2.57 -3.21 3.57
C VAL A 26 -3.93 -3.33 4.25
N HIS A 27 -4.02 -4.21 5.25
CA HIS A 27 -5.16 -4.22 6.16
C HIS A 27 -4.86 -3.29 7.33
N GLY A 28 -5.32 -2.04 7.23
CA GLY A 28 -5.19 -1.05 8.28
C GLY A 28 -6.27 -1.20 9.37
N PRO A 29 -6.20 -0.37 10.43
CA PRO A 29 -7.18 -0.42 11.52
C PRO A 29 -8.62 -0.07 11.07
N ASP A 30 -8.76 0.75 10.02
CA ASP A 30 -10.04 1.20 9.47
C ASP A 30 -10.49 0.37 8.25
N GLY A 31 -9.80 -0.74 7.95
CA GLY A 31 -10.05 -1.62 6.81
C GLY A 31 -8.93 -1.61 5.77
N PHE A 32 -9.26 -2.04 4.55
CA PHE A 32 -8.27 -2.28 3.50
C PHE A 32 -7.95 -1.03 2.68
N VAL A 33 -6.66 -0.78 2.47
CA VAL A 33 -6.17 0.27 1.59
C VAL A 33 -5.22 -0.31 0.55
N ALA A 34 -5.19 0.29 -0.64
CA ALA A 34 -4.19 -0.06 -1.65
C ALA A 34 -3.57 1.17 -2.27
N TYR A 35 -2.27 1.07 -2.52
CA TYR A 35 -1.48 2.11 -3.16
C TYR A 35 -0.54 1.50 -4.18
N SER A 36 -0.22 2.26 -5.23
CA SER A 36 0.94 1.97 -6.06
C SER A 36 2.16 1.81 -5.15
N ALA A 37 2.84 0.67 -5.24
CA ALA A 37 4.06 0.45 -4.49
C ALA A 37 5.26 1.20 -5.13
N VAL A 38 5.06 1.88 -6.26
CA VAL A 38 6.09 2.70 -6.90
C VAL A 38 6.25 4.01 -6.15
N CYS A 39 7.42 4.20 -5.54
CA CYS A 39 7.78 5.42 -4.84
C CYS A 39 7.75 6.62 -5.80
N PRO A 40 7.05 7.72 -5.46
CA PRO A 40 6.92 8.89 -6.32
C PRO A 40 8.23 9.69 -6.49
N HIS A 41 9.32 9.31 -5.81
CA HIS A 41 10.63 9.91 -6.02
C HIS A 41 11.26 9.45 -7.35
N LEU A 42 11.82 8.24 -7.37
CA LEU A 42 12.52 7.67 -8.54
C LEU A 42 12.08 6.24 -8.87
N GLY A 43 10.92 5.82 -8.36
CA GLY A 43 10.28 4.57 -8.78
C GLY A 43 10.69 3.29 -8.03
N CYS A 44 11.49 3.38 -6.96
CA CYS A 44 11.74 2.23 -6.09
C CYS A 44 10.44 1.65 -5.50
N VAL A 45 10.44 0.36 -5.16
CA VAL A 45 9.29 -0.28 -4.53
C VAL A 45 9.26 0.03 -3.04
N VAL A 46 8.18 0.64 -2.56
CA VAL A 46 7.91 0.84 -1.13
C VAL A 46 7.38 -0.45 -0.50
N LYS A 47 7.65 -0.62 0.79
CA LYS A 47 7.13 -1.74 1.61
C LYS A 47 6.37 -1.21 2.82
N TRP A 48 5.40 -1.96 3.30
CA TRP A 48 4.76 -1.71 4.59
C TRP A 48 5.69 -2.16 5.71
N THR A 49 5.83 -1.33 6.74
CA THR A 49 6.58 -1.62 7.95
C THR A 49 5.60 -1.68 9.11
N GLU A 50 5.26 -2.89 9.53
CA GLU A 50 4.17 -3.16 10.50
C GLU A 50 4.42 -2.49 11.85
N SER A 51 5.66 -2.49 12.34
CA SER A 51 6.02 -1.90 13.64
C SER A 51 5.77 -0.39 13.72
N ASP A 52 5.86 0.27 12.56
CA ASP A 52 5.87 1.73 12.45
C ASP A 52 4.57 2.23 11.80
N GLU A 53 3.70 1.31 11.35
CA GLU A 53 2.48 1.58 10.58
C GLU A 53 2.71 2.54 9.40
N GLU A 54 3.81 2.30 8.67
CA GLU A 54 4.28 3.18 7.59
C GLU A 54 4.66 2.43 6.33
N PHE A 55 4.46 3.09 5.19
CA PHE A 55 5.14 2.71 3.95
C PHE A 55 6.54 3.32 3.93
N ARG A 56 7.54 2.50 3.64
CA ARG A 56 8.94 2.90 3.60
C ARG A 56 9.58 2.55 2.26
N CYS A 57 10.21 3.55 1.67
CA CYS A 57 11.08 3.41 0.52
C CYS A 57 12.51 3.11 1.00
N PRO A 58 13.06 1.92 0.69
CA PRO A 58 14.40 1.53 1.16
C PRO A 58 15.54 2.31 0.47
N CYS A 59 15.27 2.99 -0.65
CA CYS A 59 16.32 3.64 -1.43
C CYS A 59 16.84 4.93 -0.80
N HIS A 60 15.93 5.83 -0.39
CA HIS A 60 16.30 7.17 0.11
C HIS A 60 15.44 7.61 1.31
N GLY A 61 14.81 6.67 2.01
CA GLY A 61 14.07 6.94 3.25
C GLY A 61 12.76 7.70 3.06
N GLY A 62 12.11 7.58 1.90
CA GLY A 62 10.75 8.09 1.71
C GLY A 62 9.77 7.37 2.65
N ARG A 63 9.00 8.12 3.43
CA ARG A 63 8.05 7.60 4.42
C ARG A 63 6.64 8.11 4.16
N PHE A 64 5.65 7.23 4.31
CA PHE A 64 4.25 7.56 4.14
C PHE A 64 3.39 6.91 5.22
N ASP A 65 2.32 7.58 5.64
CA ASP A 65 1.36 7.04 6.61
C ASP A 65 0.42 6.01 5.99
N ILE A 66 -0.45 5.39 6.80
CA ILE A 66 -1.47 4.44 6.35
C ILE A 66 -2.43 5.03 5.28
N LYS A 67 -2.58 6.36 5.23
CA LYS A 67 -3.38 7.08 4.21
C LYS A 67 -2.57 7.41 2.95
N GLY A 68 -1.33 6.93 2.86
CA GLY A 68 -0.40 7.16 1.76
C GLY A 68 0.18 8.58 1.71
N GLN A 69 -0.05 9.40 2.74
CA GLN A 69 0.45 10.78 2.79
C GLN A 69 1.92 10.81 3.16
N LYS A 70 2.65 11.76 2.57
CA LYS A 70 4.07 11.96 2.87
C LYS A 70 4.27 12.31 4.34
N LEU A 71 5.11 11.52 5.02
CA LEU A 71 5.60 11.83 6.37
C LEU A 71 7.03 12.40 6.34
N GLY A 72 7.86 11.97 5.39
CA GLY A 72 9.27 12.39 5.36
C GLY A 72 10.07 11.86 4.18
N GLY A 73 11.32 12.32 4.09
CA GLY A 73 12.24 11.98 3.02
C GLY A 73 12.06 12.83 1.74
N PRO A 74 12.87 12.57 0.70
CA PRO A 74 12.95 13.38 -0.52
C PRO A 74 11.82 13.08 -1.53
N VAL A 75 10.66 12.62 -1.06
CA VAL A 75 9.53 12.27 -1.93
C VAL A 75 8.70 13.52 -2.27
N PRO A 76 8.25 13.70 -3.52
CA PRO A 76 7.58 14.94 -3.94
C PRO A 76 6.09 15.01 -3.55
N GLY A 77 5.46 13.90 -3.18
CA GLY A 77 4.03 13.83 -2.88
C GLY A 77 3.61 12.49 -2.28
N PRO A 78 2.30 12.24 -2.12
CA PRO A 78 1.77 11.00 -1.56
C PRO A 78 1.92 9.81 -2.51
N LEU A 79 1.67 8.60 -2.00
CA LEU A 79 1.49 7.41 -2.83
C LEU A 79 0.20 7.52 -3.67
N THR A 80 0.22 6.93 -4.87
CA THR A 80 -0.96 6.88 -5.73
C THR A 80 -1.96 5.85 -5.19
N ALA A 81 -3.12 6.31 -4.71
CA ALA A 81 -4.18 5.42 -4.23
C ALA A 81 -4.77 4.57 -5.36
N ILE A 82 -5.12 3.32 -5.03
CA ILE A 82 -5.84 2.39 -5.89
C ILE A 82 -7.11 2.01 -5.16
N LYS A 83 -8.24 2.04 -5.88
CA LYS A 83 -9.54 1.68 -5.29
C LYS A 83 -9.51 0.27 -4.75
N VAL A 84 -10.09 0.09 -3.57
CA VAL A 84 -10.32 -1.21 -2.94
C VAL A 84 -11.78 -1.28 -2.55
N GLN A 85 -12.38 -2.45 -2.79
CA GLN A 85 -13.71 -2.75 -2.33
C GLN A 85 -13.70 -4.11 -1.62
N GLU A 86 -14.22 -4.15 -0.41
CA GLU A 86 -14.48 -5.41 0.30
C GLU A 86 -15.92 -5.85 0.04
N VAL A 87 -16.11 -7.11 -0.36
CA VAL A 87 -17.43 -7.73 -0.56
C VAL A 87 -17.39 -9.14 0.04
N GLY A 88 -18.09 -9.33 1.16
CA GLY A 88 -18.05 -10.59 1.89
C GLY A 88 -16.64 -10.86 2.43
N ASN A 89 -16.05 -12.00 2.07
CA ASN A 89 -14.69 -12.38 2.44
C ASN A 89 -13.64 -12.08 1.34
N LYS A 90 -13.98 -11.22 0.37
CA LYS A 90 -13.12 -10.92 -0.78
C LYS A 90 -12.79 -9.43 -0.85
N ILE A 91 -11.55 -9.15 -1.21
CA ILE A 91 -11.01 -7.82 -1.45
C ILE A 91 -10.78 -7.66 -2.95
N PHE A 92 -11.40 -6.65 -3.55
CA PHE A 92 -11.27 -6.29 -4.95
C PHE A 92 -10.41 -5.04 -5.11
N VAL A 93 -9.20 -5.21 -5.66
CA VAL A 93 -8.27 -4.12 -5.97
C VAL A 93 -8.47 -3.66 -7.41
N GLY A 94 -8.75 -2.36 -7.57
CA GLY A 94 -8.96 -1.69 -8.86
C GLY A 94 -10.39 -1.69 -9.39
N ALA A 95 -11.37 -2.01 -8.55
CA ALA A 95 -12.81 -1.94 -8.86
C ALA A 95 -13.32 -0.50 -8.95
#